data_AF-A0A6L8A2L5-F1
#
_entry.id   AF-A0A6L8A2L5-F1
#
_cell.length_a   1.000
_cell.length_b   1.000
_cell.length_c   1.000
_cell.angle_alpha   90.00
_cell.angle_beta   90.00
_cell.angle_gamma   90.00
#
_symmetry.space_group_name_H-M   'P 1'
#
loop_
_entity.id
_entity.type
_entity.pdbx_description
1 polymer ?
#
loop_
_entity_poly.entity_id
_entity_poly.type
_entity_poly.pdbx_seq_one_letter_code
_entity_poly.pdbx_strand_id
1 'polypeptide(L)'
;MTESTQIKQPRKRFRSPPYPALGLGRAVERAAQLHKIAQHHEVGVATLQEAWEMKSAEGRVWRTAAALIQYGLLTDSGTGKARKFKVTDIGRRVILDSDPNSTKRKEALNTVALKPMIHKELWDKFGAASNVSDSLFRTHLTVDRVEANEAPYSENSANEVIETYRKTLDYSGLANLTEISGQEKIETDAEKIE
;
A
#
# COMPACT_ATOMS: atom_id res chain seq x y z
N MET A 1 45.67 25.14 27.59
CA MET A 1 45.08 24.86 26.27
C MET A 1 44.12 23.69 26.44
N THR A 2 42.82 23.96 26.49
CA THR A 2 41.79 22.92 26.54
C THR A 2 40.83 23.20 25.40
N GLU A 3 41.03 22.52 24.27
CA GLU A 3 40.09 22.51 23.16
C GLU A 3 38.87 21.69 23.54
N SER A 4 37.79 22.38 23.86
CA SER A 4 36.46 21.77 24.01
C SER A 4 35.96 21.33 22.64
N THR A 5 36.06 20.04 22.34
CA THR A 5 35.43 19.43 21.16
C THR A 5 33.91 19.47 21.32
N GLN A 6 33.23 20.36 20.58
CA GLN A 6 31.77 20.38 20.51
C GLN A 6 31.24 19.15 19.77
N ILE A 7 30.48 18.31 20.47
CA ILE A 7 29.76 17.17 19.91
C ILE A 7 28.58 17.69 19.08
N LYS A 8 28.71 17.66 17.75
CA LYS A 8 27.65 18.05 16.80
C LYS A 8 26.52 17.01 16.83
N GLN A 9 25.40 17.35 17.48
CA GLN A 9 24.22 16.48 17.55
C GLN A 9 23.70 16.11 16.15
N PRO A 10 23.37 14.84 15.86
CA PRO A 10 22.88 14.43 14.56
C PRO A 10 21.51 15.08 14.30
N ARG A 11 21.38 15.78 13.17
CA ARG A 11 20.11 16.39 12.75
C ARG A 11 19.03 15.32 12.67
N LYS A 12 17.91 15.53 13.39
CA LYS A 12 16.73 14.67 13.36
C LYS A 12 16.23 14.61 11.91
N ARG A 13 16.49 13.49 11.22
CA ARG A 13 16.13 13.34 9.81
C ARG A 13 14.60 13.36 9.71
N PHE A 14 14.06 14.24 8.87
CA PHE A 14 12.65 14.23 8.52
C PHE A 14 12.31 12.86 7.93
N ARG A 15 11.27 12.21 8.46
CA ARG A 15 10.78 10.93 7.98
C ARG A 15 9.29 11.03 7.81
N SER A 16 8.85 10.91 6.55
CA SER A 16 7.45 10.73 6.23
C SER A 16 6.89 9.50 6.96
N PRO A 17 5.58 9.48 7.28
CA PRO A 17 4.91 8.30 7.79
C PRO A 17 5.09 7.08 6.86
N PRO A 18 4.90 5.84 7.35
CA PRO A 18 5.07 4.64 6.54
C PRO A 18 3.98 4.55 5.44
N TYR A 19 4.40 4.20 4.23
CA TYR A 19 3.53 3.93 3.09
C TYR A 19 4.08 2.78 2.23
N PRO A 20 3.23 2.12 1.42
CA PRO A 20 3.69 1.07 0.54
C PRO A 20 4.62 1.60 -0.54
N ALA A 21 5.81 1.02 -0.64
CA ALA A 21 6.80 1.42 -1.65
C ALA A 21 6.44 0.96 -3.08
N LEU A 22 5.35 0.21 -3.26
CA LEU A 22 4.92 -0.36 -4.54
C LEU A 22 3.40 -0.51 -4.55
N GLY A 23 2.79 -0.44 -5.74
CA GLY A 23 1.34 -0.60 -5.93
C GLY A 23 0.88 -2.05 -5.76
N LEU A 24 -0.40 -2.26 -5.46
CA LEU A 24 -0.98 -3.56 -5.14
C LEU A 24 -0.69 -4.65 -6.19
N GLY A 25 -0.81 -4.36 -7.48
CA GLY A 25 -0.55 -5.37 -8.52
C GLY A 25 0.86 -5.95 -8.46
N ARG A 26 1.88 -5.09 -8.30
CA ARG A 26 3.26 -5.53 -8.07
C ARG A 26 3.42 -6.26 -6.73
N ALA A 27 2.66 -5.88 -5.71
CA ALA A 27 2.69 -6.56 -4.41
C ALA A 27 2.22 -8.01 -4.53
N VAL A 28 1.12 -8.22 -5.27
CA VAL A 28 0.55 -9.54 -5.55
C VAL A 28 1.51 -10.37 -6.39
N GLU A 29 2.14 -9.80 -7.42
CA GLU A 29 3.19 -10.49 -8.20
C GLU A 29 4.34 -10.99 -7.31
N ARG A 30 4.86 -10.12 -6.43
CA ARG A 30 5.96 -10.47 -5.51
C ARG A 30 5.54 -11.51 -4.47
N ALA A 31 4.29 -11.44 -4.01
CA ALA A 31 3.75 -12.44 -3.10
C ALA A 31 3.57 -13.79 -3.80
N ALA A 32 3.15 -13.81 -5.07
CA ALA A 32 3.06 -15.01 -5.88
C ALA A 32 4.43 -15.65 -6.15
N GLN A 33 5.45 -14.85 -6.45
CA GLN A 33 6.83 -15.31 -6.58
C GLN A 33 7.32 -15.98 -5.29
N LEU A 34 7.07 -15.36 -4.13
CA LEU A 34 7.42 -15.96 -2.85
C LEU A 34 6.65 -17.25 -2.59
N HIS A 35 5.34 -17.27 -2.87
CA HIS A 35 4.50 -18.44 -2.66
C HIS A 35 4.96 -19.64 -3.48
N LYS A 36 5.49 -19.45 -4.70
CA LYS A 36 6.02 -20.55 -5.52
C LYS A 36 7.16 -21.31 -4.82
N ILE A 37 8.02 -20.61 -4.09
CA ILE A 37 9.18 -21.19 -3.39
C ILE A 37 8.82 -21.63 -1.98
N ALA A 38 8.21 -20.73 -1.20
CA ALA A 38 7.95 -20.92 0.23
C ALA A 38 6.64 -21.67 0.53
N GLN A 39 5.70 -21.69 -0.42
CA GLN A 39 4.34 -22.21 -0.26
C GLN A 39 3.66 -21.66 0.99
N HIS A 40 3.61 -22.45 2.08
CA HIS A 40 2.94 -22.10 3.33
C HIS A 40 3.90 -21.96 4.52
N HIS A 41 5.19 -22.13 4.27
CA HIS A 41 6.21 -22.13 5.30
C HIS A 41 6.71 -20.72 5.61
N GLU A 42 7.19 -20.54 6.84
CA GLU A 42 7.92 -19.35 7.24
C GLU A 42 9.33 -19.40 6.67
N VAL A 43 9.76 -18.33 6.00
CA VAL A 43 11.06 -18.28 5.34
C VAL A 43 11.86 -17.05 5.75
N GLY A 44 13.19 -17.17 5.71
CA GLY A 44 14.10 -16.06 6.03
C GLY A 44 14.31 -15.10 4.87
N VAL A 45 15.09 -14.06 5.11
CA VAL A 45 15.44 -13.03 4.12
C VAL A 45 16.17 -13.62 2.89
N ALA A 46 16.96 -14.68 3.07
CA ALA A 46 17.65 -15.34 1.96
C ALA A 46 16.66 -15.89 0.90
N THR A 47 15.55 -16.48 1.35
CA THR A 47 14.51 -16.97 0.43
C THR A 47 13.75 -15.82 -0.24
N LEU A 48 13.59 -14.67 0.43
CA LEU A 48 13.05 -13.47 -0.22
C LEU A 48 13.98 -12.95 -1.33
N GLN A 49 15.30 -12.93 -1.05
CA GLN A 49 16.31 -12.53 -2.04
C GLN A 49 16.30 -13.46 -3.26
N GLU A 50 16.14 -14.76 -3.04
CA GLU A 50 16.00 -15.75 -4.10
C GLU A 50 14.70 -15.56 -4.89
N ALA A 51 13.56 -15.46 -4.21
CA ALA A 51 12.24 -15.32 -4.82
C ALA A 51 12.13 -14.07 -5.73
N TRP A 52 12.84 -13.01 -5.40
CA TRP A 52 12.78 -11.74 -6.13
C TRP A 52 14.03 -11.44 -6.95
N GLU A 53 15.00 -12.36 -6.99
CA GLU A 53 16.29 -12.22 -7.68
C GLU A 53 17.11 -11.01 -7.21
N MET A 54 17.01 -10.66 -5.92
CA MET A 54 17.60 -9.46 -5.31
C MET A 54 18.82 -9.78 -4.43
N LYS A 55 19.84 -10.45 -5.01
CA LYS A 55 20.99 -11.01 -4.26
C LYS A 55 21.86 -9.99 -3.50
N SER A 56 21.91 -8.73 -3.92
CA SER A 56 22.76 -7.68 -3.29
C SER A 56 21.99 -6.42 -2.90
N ALA A 57 20.66 -6.50 -2.82
CA ALA A 57 19.80 -5.34 -2.60
C ALA A 57 18.95 -5.48 -1.34
N GLU A 58 19.59 -5.74 -0.20
CA GLU A 58 18.90 -5.91 1.09
C GLU A 58 17.89 -4.78 1.35
N GLY A 59 18.28 -3.52 1.12
CA GLY A 59 17.38 -2.38 1.28
C GLY A 59 16.13 -2.43 0.40
N ARG A 60 16.23 -2.94 -0.84
CA ARG A 60 15.07 -3.13 -1.73
C ARG A 60 14.20 -4.29 -1.26
N VAL A 61 14.80 -5.41 -0.87
CA VAL A 61 14.10 -6.57 -0.30
C VAL A 61 13.29 -6.17 0.93
N TRP A 62 13.89 -5.41 1.84
CA TRP A 62 13.20 -4.92 3.04
C TRP A 62 12.04 -3.98 2.71
N ARG A 63 12.21 -3.08 1.73
CA ARG A 63 11.12 -2.18 1.27
C ARG A 63 9.99 -2.96 0.62
N THR A 64 10.31 -3.96 -0.21
CA THR A 64 9.32 -4.84 -0.83
C THR A 64 8.57 -5.63 0.24
N ALA A 65 9.28 -6.30 1.16
CA ALA A 65 8.66 -7.03 2.26
C ALA A 65 7.76 -6.13 3.11
N ALA A 66 8.21 -4.93 3.48
CA ALA A 66 7.43 -3.96 4.24
C ALA A 66 6.14 -3.55 3.50
N ALA A 67 6.22 -3.29 2.20
CA ALA A 67 5.03 -2.95 1.40
C ALA A 67 4.02 -4.12 1.38
N LEU A 68 4.49 -5.36 1.18
CA LEU A 68 3.63 -6.54 1.19
C LEU A 68 2.99 -6.77 2.58
N ILE A 69 3.69 -6.46 3.67
CA ILE A 69 3.16 -6.52 5.04
C ILE A 69 2.08 -5.45 5.26
N GLN A 70 2.28 -4.22 4.75
CA GLN A 70 1.28 -3.15 4.85
C GLN A 70 -0.01 -3.47 4.10
N TYR A 71 0.10 -4.10 2.92
CA TYR A 71 -1.06 -4.67 2.22
C TYR A 71 -1.63 -5.91 2.93
N GLY A 72 -0.87 -6.52 3.84
CA GLY A 72 -1.28 -7.72 4.56
C GLY A 72 -1.19 -9.00 3.75
N LEU A 73 -0.44 -8.98 2.65
CA LEU A 73 -0.13 -10.16 1.83
C LEU A 73 0.93 -11.04 2.52
N LEU A 74 1.82 -10.41 3.30
CA LEU A 74 2.79 -11.09 4.14
C LEU A 74 2.55 -10.77 5.62
N THR A 75 2.99 -11.70 6.46
CA THR A 75 3.20 -11.50 7.89
C THR A 75 4.65 -11.81 8.21
N ASP A 76 5.19 -11.12 9.21
CA ASP A 76 6.52 -11.37 9.71
C ASP A 76 6.50 -11.80 11.18
N SER A 77 7.49 -12.62 11.55
CA SER A 77 7.70 -13.08 12.91
C SER A 77 9.19 -13.02 13.27
N GLY A 78 9.52 -12.82 14.54
CA GLY A 78 10.91 -12.72 15.00
C GLY A 78 11.56 -11.34 14.78
N THR A 79 12.86 -11.24 15.06
CA THR A 79 13.60 -9.97 15.05
C THR A 79 14.95 -10.10 14.33
N GLY A 80 15.41 -9.00 13.73
CA GLY A 80 16.72 -8.91 13.08
C GLY A 80 16.96 -9.98 12.03
N LYS A 81 18.07 -10.73 12.17
CA LYS A 81 18.44 -11.82 11.25
C LYS A 81 17.57 -13.08 11.40
N ALA A 82 16.86 -13.22 12.51
CA ALA A 82 15.92 -14.31 12.76
C ALA A 82 14.50 -13.97 12.28
N ARG A 83 14.31 -12.82 11.63
CA ARG A 83 13.00 -12.43 11.09
C ARG A 83 12.60 -13.36 9.96
N LYS A 84 11.43 -13.94 10.09
CA LYS A 84 10.80 -14.83 9.13
C LYS A 84 9.58 -14.17 8.51
N PHE A 85 9.23 -14.62 7.32
CA PHE A 85 8.12 -14.11 6.53
C PHE A 85 7.25 -15.25 6.04
N LYS A 86 5.95 -15.01 5.99
CA LYS A 86 4.97 -15.99 5.51
C LYS A 86 3.86 -15.29 4.74
N VAL A 87 3.38 -15.94 3.68
CA VAL A 87 2.19 -15.48 2.94
C VAL A 87 0.95 -15.72 3.78
N THR A 88 0.13 -14.68 3.94
CA THR A 88 -1.11 -14.73 4.74
C THR A 88 -2.21 -15.49 4.00
N ASP A 89 -3.26 -15.90 4.71
CA ASP A 89 -4.43 -16.54 4.11
C ASP A 89 -5.09 -15.68 3.03
N ILE A 90 -5.23 -14.37 3.29
CA ILE A 90 -5.80 -13.43 2.32
C ILE A 90 -4.89 -13.26 1.10
N GLY A 91 -3.56 -13.21 1.30
CA GLY A 91 -2.60 -13.18 0.20
C GLY A 91 -2.69 -14.42 -0.67
N ARG A 92 -2.79 -15.60 -0.06
CA ARG A 92 -3.00 -16.87 -0.78
C ARG A 92 -4.29 -16.87 -1.58
N ARG A 93 -5.39 -16.37 -1.00
CA ARG A 93 -6.66 -16.24 -1.71
C ARG A 93 -6.52 -15.36 -2.96
N VAL A 94 -5.88 -14.21 -2.83
CA VAL A 94 -5.67 -13.30 -3.97
C VAL A 94 -4.79 -13.92 -5.07
N ILE A 95 -3.80 -14.74 -4.70
CA ILE A 95 -2.83 -15.35 -5.63
C ILE A 95 -3.38 -16.61 -6.31
N LEU A 96 -4.04 -17.48 -5.54
CA LEU A 96 -4.47 -18.81 -6.01
C LEU A 96 -5.83 -18.77 -6.71
N ASP A 97 -6.69 -17.82 -6.33
CA ASP A 97 -7.98 -17.63 -6.99
C ASP A 97 -7.75 -17.05 -8.39
N SER A 98 -7.91 -17.92 -9.39
CA SER A 98 -7.70 -17.61 -10.80
C SER A 98 -8.98 -17.16 -11.50
N ASP A 99 -10.13 -17.26 -10.82
CA ASP A 99 -11.42 -16.88 -11.41
C ASP A 99 -11.54 -15.33 -11.44
N PRO A 100 -11.67 -14.71 -12.62
CA PRO A 100 -11.86 -13.27 -12.74
C PRO A 100 -13.23 -12.80 -12.19
N ASN A 101 -14.21 -13.69 -12.07
CA ASN A 101 -15.55 -13.39 -11.58
C ASN A 101 -15.74 -13.75 -10.11
N SER A 102 -14.74 -14.33 -9.44
CA SER A 102 -14.83 -14.68 -8.03
C SER A 102 -15.06 -13.43 -7.17
N THR A 103 -16.25 -13.33 -6.58
CA THR A 103 -16.60 -12.29 -5.61
C THR A 103 -15.64 -12.29 -4.43
N LYS A 104 -15.21 -13.49 -3.99
CA LYS A 104 -14.27 -13.66 -2.87
C LYS A 104 -12.89 -13.06 -3.17
N ARG A 105 -12.44 -13.16 -4.42
CA ARG A 105 -11.18 -12.55 -4.86
C ARG A 105 -11.30 -11.03 -4.89
N LYS A 106 -12.40 -10.50 -5.43
CA LYS A 106 -12.68 -9.06 -5.48
C LYS A 106 -12.74 -8.46 -4.06
N GLU A 107 -13.47 -9.09 -3.16
CA GLU A 107 -13.53 -8.69 -1.74
C GLU A 107 -12.15 -8.73 -1.06
N ALA A 108 -11.35 -9.78 -1.34
CA ALA A 108 -10.00 -9.87 -0.80
C ALA A 108 -9.08 -8.77 -1.36
N LEU A 109 -9.17 -8.46 -2.66
CA LEU A 109 -8.43 -7.37 -3.29
C LEU A 109 -8.82 -6.01 -2.69
N ASN A 110 -10.12 -5.74 -2.50
CA ASN A 110 -10.60 -4.52 -1.87
C ASN A 110 -10.08 -4.36 -0.44
N THR A 111 -10.13 -5.45 0.34
CA THR A 111 -9.63 -5.49 1.72
C THR A 111 -8.13 -5.20 1.78
N VAL A 112 -7.35 -5.81 0.88
CA VAL A 112 -5.90 -5.65 0.82
C VAL A 112 -5.54 -4.24 0.30
N ALA A 113 -6.29 -3.69 -0.65
CA ALA A 113 -6.08 -2.34 -1.22
C ALA A 113 -6.18 -1.22 -0.17
N LEU A 114 -7.17 -1.34 0.73
CA LEU A 114 -7.46 -0.36 1.79
C LEU A 114 -6.80 -0.70 3.13
N LYS A 115 -6.00 -1.77 3.20
CA LYS A 115 -5.30 -2.14 4.43
C LYS A 115 -4.20 -1.14 4.85
N PRO A 116 -3.40 -0.56 3.93
CA PRO A 116 -2.47 0.49 4.30
C PRO A 116 -3.21 1.70 4.88
N MET A 117 -2.81 2.15 6.06
CA MET A 117 -3.48 3.23 6.79
C MET A 117 -3.68 4.48 5.94
N ILE A 118 -2.66 4.86 5.15
CA ILE A 118 -2.74 6.02 4.27
C ILE A 118 -3.72 5.83 3.11
N HIS A 119 -3.84 4.62 2.56
CA HIS A 119 -4.84 4.37 1.51
C HIS A 119 -6.25 4.45 2.07
N LYS A 120 -6.47 3.92 3.29
CA LYS A 120 -7.75 4.04 3.98
C LYS A 120 -8.12 5.51 4.24
N GLU A 121 -7.17 6.29 4.75
CA GLU A 121 -7.35 7.73 4.99
C GLU A 121 -7.74 8.49 3.71
N LEU A 122 -7.03 8.22 2.60
CA LEU A 122 -7.35 8.84 1.32
C LEU A 122 -8.71 8.38 0.78
N TRP A 123 -9.07 7.11 0.96
CA TRP A 123 -10.37 6.59 0.56
C TRP A 123 -11.51 7.19 1.37
N ASP A 124 -11.34 7.31 2.70
CA ASP A 124 -12.36 7.87 3.59
C ASP A 124 -12.59 9.37 3.32
N LYS A 125 -11.54 10.13 2.93
CA LYS A 125 -11.64 11.57 2.64
C LYS A 125 -12.08 11.88 1.21
N PHE A 126 -11.57 11.14 0.23
CA PHE A 126 -11.72 11.48 -1.19
C PHE A 126 -12.48 10.43 -2.01
N GLY A 127 -12.71 9.24 -1.46
CA GLY A 127 -13.32 8.12 -2.20
C GLY A 127 -12.46 7.65 -3.36
N ALA A 128 -13.11 7.40 -4.51
CA ALA A 128 -12.41 7.03 -5.72
C ALA A 128 -11.49 8.15 -6.22
N ALA A 129 -10.23 7.78 -6.48
CA ALA A 129 -9.20 8.72 -6.95
C ALA A 129 -9.42 9.23 -8.38
N SER A 130 -10.37 8.67 -9.14
CA SER A 130 -10.64 9.03 -10.54
C SER A 130 -11.11 10.48 -10.71
N ASN A 131 -11.80 11.02 -9.70
CA ASN A 131 -12.37 12.38 -9.76
C ASN A 131 -11.55 13.45 -9.02
N VAL A 132 -10.42 13.07 -8.41
CA VAL A 132 -9.64 13.95 -7.53
C VAL A 132 -8.28 14.26 -8.14
N SER A 133 -7.95 15.55 -8.21
CA SER A 133 -6.68 16.03 -8.76
C SER A 133 -5.51 15.71 -7.84
N ASP A 134 -4.32 15.49 -8.42
CA ASP A 134 -3.10 15.21 -7.65
C ASP A 134 -2.72 16.36 -6.73
N SER A 135 -3.09 17.60 -7.11
CA SER A 135 -2.85 18.77 -6.27
C SER A 135 -3.60 18.69 -4.95
N LEU A 136 -4.85 18.21 -4.93
CA LEU A 136 -5.64 18.09 -3.71
C LEU A 136 -5.07 17.03 -2.77
N PHE A 137 -4.67 15.87 -3.31
CA PHE A 137 -3.99 14.86 -2.53
C PHE A 137 -2.68 15.39 -1.95
N ARG A 138 -1.89 16.12 -2.74
CA ARG A 138 -0.61 16.67 -2.29
C ARG A 138 -0.82 17.67 -1.15
N THR A 139 -1.77 18.60 -1.29
CA THR A 139 -2.11 19.57 -0.23
C THR A 139 -2.55 18.86 1.05
N HIS A 140 -3.40 17.83 0.94
CA HIS A 140 -3.79 17.04 2.10
C HIS A 140 -2.59 16.41 2.82
N LEU A 141 -1.73 15.72 2.06
CA LEU A 141 -0.59 14.97 2.60
C LEU A 141 0.51 15.86 3.21
N THR A 142 0.66 17.10 2.74
CA THR A 142 1.73 18.01 3.17
C THR A 142 1.27 19.12 4.11
N VAL A 143 0.07 19.69 3.91
CA VAL A 143 -0.45 20.84 4.65
C VAL A 143 -1.52 20.41 5.65
N ASP A 144 -2.63 19.83 5.19
CA ASP A 144 -3.77 19.50 6.06
C ASP A 144 -3.36 18.56 7.21
N ARG A 145 -2.45 17.62 6.96
CA ARG A 145 -1.90 16.75 8.02
C ARG A 145 -1.18 17.53 9.12
N VAL A 146 -0.45 18.59 8.76
CA VAL A 146 0.25 19.43 9.76
C VAL A 146 -0.78 20.16 10.62
N GLU A 147 -1.82 20.69 10.02
CA GLU A 147 -2.92 21.36 10.72
C GLU A 147 -3.66 20.41 11.66
N ALA A 148 -3.80 19.14 11.26
CA ALA A 148 -4.37 18.07 12.07
C ALA A 148 -3.43 17.51 13.16
N ASN A 149 -2.24 18.09 13.38
CA ASN A 149 -1.19 17.57 14.27
C ASN A 149 -0.69 16.16 13.92
N GLU A 150 -0.78 15.77 12.65
CA GLU A 150 -0.24 14.52 12.12
C GLU A 150 1.12 14.74 11.46
N ALA A 151 1.87 13.65 11.29
CA ALA A 151 3.17 13.71 10.64
C ALA A 151 3.00 13.94 9.13
N PRO A 152 3.57 15.01 8.55
CA PRO A 152 3.43 15.31 7.13
C PRO A 152 4.31 14.41 6.26
N TYR A 153 3.95 14.33 4.98
CA TYR A 153 4.81 13.75 3.96
C TYR A 153 5.73 14.81 3.35
N SER A 154 6.92 14.39 2.92
CA SER A 154 7.70 15.20 1.98
C SER A 154 6.98 15.25 0.63
N GLU A 155 7.24 16.28 -0.18
CA GLU A 155 6.68 16.37 -1.54
C GLU A 155 6.93 15.11 -2.39
N ASN A 156 8.15 14.55 -2.32
CA ASN A 156 8.48 13.33 -3.06
C ASN A 156 7.67 12.14 -2.54
N SER A 157 7.58 11.97 -1.22
CA SER A 157 6.79 10.90 -0.62
C SER A 157 5.30 11.05 -0.92
N ALA A 158 4.78 12.28 -0.97
CA ALA A 158 3.38 12.54 -1.32
C ALA A 158 3.09 12.08 -2.75
N ASN A 159 3.96 12.38 -3.71
CA ASN A 159 3.80 11.93 -5.10
C ASN A 159 3.84 10.39 -5.20
N GLU A 160 4.78 9.75 -4.49
CA GLU A 160 4.86 8.29 -4.45
C GLU A 160 3.59 7.65 -3.84
N VAL A 161 3.05 8.24 -2.77
CA VAL A 161 1.79 7.79 -2.15
C VAL A 161 0.63 7.90 -3.14
N ILE A 162 0.51 9.04 -3.84
CA ILE A 162 -0.56 9.26 -4.82
C ILE A 162 -0.47 8.24 -5.96
N GLU A 163 0.73 8.02 -6.49
CA GLU A 163 0.96 7.06 -7.57
C GLU A 163 0.64 5.62 -7.13
N THR A 164 1.07 5.23 -5.93
CA THR A 164 0.81 3.89 -5.39
C THR A 164 -0.66 3.68 -5.04
N TYR A 165 -1.34 4.71 -4.54
CA TYR A 165 -2.77 4.69 -4.25
C TYR A 165 -3.59 4.48 -5.53
N ARG A 166 -3.36 5.28 -6.59
CA ARG A 166 -4.05 5.13 -7.88
C ARG A 166 -3.84 3.75 -8.49
N LYS A 167 -2.58 3.30 -8.60
CA LYS A 167 -2.25 1.94 -9.08
C LYS A 167 -2.93 0.83 -8.28
N THR A 168 -3.19 1.07 -7.00
CA THR A 168 -3.86 0.12 -6.10
C THR A 168 -5.37 0.09 -6.34
N LEU A 169 -6.00 1.25 -6.52
CA LEU A 169 -7.43 1.32 -6.86
C LEU A 169 -7.73 0.74 -8.24
N ASP A 170 -6.88 1.02 -9.23
CA ASP A 170 -7.00 0.49 -10.58
C ASP A 170 -6.92 -1.04 -10.57
N TYR A 171 -5.95 -1.59 -9.84
CA TYR A 171 -5.76 -3.04 -9.76
C TYR A 171 -6.85 -3.76 -8.96
N SER A 172 -7.38 -3.13 -7.91
CA SER A 172 -8.48 -3.72 -7.11
C SER A 172 -9.85 -3.60 -7.78
N GLY A 173 -10.01 -2.71 -8.76
CA GLY A 173 -11.30 -2.41 -9.39
C GLY A 173 -12.19 -1.46 -8.57
N LEU A 174 -11.68 -0.91 -7.47
CA LEU A 174 -12.40 0.07 -6.63
C LEU A 174 -12.66 1.39 -7.35
N ALA A 175 -11.81 1.76 -8.32
CA ALA A 175 -12.03 2.93 -9.16
C ALA A 175 -13.39 2.87 -9.89
N ASN A 176 -13.72 1.69 -10.44
CA ASN A 176 -14.94 1.48 -11.23
C ASN A 176 -16.20 1.32 -10.37
N LEU A 177 -16.09 0.82 -9.13
CA LEU A 177 -17.24 0.64 -8.24
C LEU A 177 -17.91 1.97 -7.86
N THR A 178 -17.12 3.04 -7.77
CA THR A 178 -17.62 4.34 -7.30
C THR A 178 -18.32 5.09 -8.42
N GLU A 179 -17.91 4.89 -9.68
CA GLU A 179 -18.59 5.44 -10.86
C GLU A 179 -20.03 4.93 -10.98
N ILE A 180 -20.27 3.65 -10.65
CA ILE A 180 -21.60 3.03 -10.71
C ILE A 180 -22.54 3.63 -9.66
N SER A 181 -22.04 3.94 -8.44
CA SER A 181 -22.85 4.56 -7.38
C SER A 181 -23.27 6.01 -7.65
N GLY A 182 -22.64 6.67 -8.63
CA GLY A 182 -22.99 8.03 -9.06
C GLY A 182 -24.09 8.10 -10.11
N GLN A 183 -24.42 6.97 -10.78
CA GLN A 183 -25.37 6.95 -11.90
C GLN A 183 -26.81 6.53 -11.54
N GLU A 184 -27.06 5.94 -10.36
CA GLU A 184 -28.40 5.50 -9.96
C GLU A 184 -29.32 6.60 -9.40
N LYS A 185 -28.95 7.89 -9.44
CA LYS A 185 -29.78 8.99 -8.91
C LYS A 185 -30.52 9.83 -9.95
N ILE A 186 -30.47 9.51 -11.24
CA ILE A 186 -31.03 10.38 -12.29
C ILE A 186 -32.33 9.84 -12.94
N GLU A 187 -32.73 8.59 -12.69
CA GLU A 187 -33.80 7.95 -13.49
C GLU A 187 -35.14 7.69 -12.78
N THR A 188 -35.47 8.33 -11.65
CA THR A 188 -36.74 8.04 -10.92
C THR A 188 -37.71 9.22 -10.75
N ASP A 189 -37.45 10.40 -11.32
CA ASP A 189 -38.35 11.56 -11.19
C ASP A 189 -39.11 11.95 -12.48
N ALA A 190 -39.03 11.16 -13.55
CA ALA A 190 -39.64 11.50 -14.85
C ALA A 190 -41.00 10.83 -15.14
N GLU A 191 -41.57 10.04 -14.23
CA GLU A 191 -42.82 9.31 -14.49
C GLU A 191 -43.95 9.72 -13.52
N LYS A 192 -44.22 11.03 -13.44
CA LYS A 192 -45.47 11.60 -12.92
C LYS A 192 -45.80 12.92 -13.63
N ILE A 193 -46.11 12.88 -14.92
CA ILE A 193 -47.14 13.71 -15.57
C ILE A 193 -47.54 12.96 -16.85
N GLU A 194 -48.62 12.20 -16.78
CA GLU A 194 -49.72 12.20 -17.76
C GLU A 194 -50.96 11.49 -17.19
#